data_AF-A0A1X7TEY4-F1
#
_entry.id   AF-A0A1X7TEY4-F1
#
_cell.length_a   1.000
_cell.length_b   1.000
_cell.length_c   1.000
_cell.angle_alpha   90.00
_cell.angle_beta   90.00
_cell.angle_gamma   90.00
#
_symmetry.space_group_name_H-M   'P 1'
#
loop_
_entity.id
_entity.type
_entity.pdbx_description
1 polymer ?
#
loop_
_entity_poly.entity_id
_entity_poly.type
_entity_poly.pdbx_seq_one_letter_code
_entity_poly.pdbx_strand_id
1 'polypeptide(L)'
;KERRLVFSLNYGNIDAVLAKIVMIENIVQSRQNEVSFNTSWLENLYEEIILETQGDRITPLVSNPGRIMLTSSRIYFQPFNNVEV
;
A
#
# COMPACT_ATOMS: atom_id res chain seq x y z
N LYS A 1 -12.13 28.91 36.83
CA LYS A 1 -11.64 27.59 37.33
C LYS A 1 -11.97 26.57 36.23
N GLU A 2 -11.04 26.30 35.33
CA GLU A 2 -11.27 25.57 34.08
C GLU A 2 -10.99 24.07 34.29
N ARG A 3 -11.99 23.22 34.05
CA ARG A 3 -11.83 21.76 34.14
C ARG A 3 -11.46 21.23 32.75
N ARG A 4 -10.17 20.91 32.53
CA ARG A 4 -9.73 20.13 31.37
C ARG A 4 -10.14 18.66 31.57
N LEU A 5 -10.98 18.16 30.68
CA LEU A 5 -11.26 16.72 30.55
C LEU A 5 -10.09 16.11 29.76
N VAL A 6 -9.22 15.37 30.45
CA VAL A 6 -8.17 14.59 29.81
C VAL A 6 -8.73 13.18 29.60
N PHE A 7 -9.02 12.84 28.35
CA PHE A 7 -9.40 11.48 27.98
C PHE A 7 -8.12 10.64 27.91
N SER A 8 -7.85 9.83 28.93
CA SER A 8 -6.79 8.83 28.85
C SER A 8 -7.29 7.65 28.01
N LEU A 9 -6.74 7.48 26.82
CA LEU A 9 -6.94 6.26 26.04
C LEU A 9 -6.02 5.19 26.66
N ASN A 10 -6.62 4.24 27.38
CA ASN A 10 -5.90 3.12 27.99
C ASN A 10 -5.49 2.11 26.91
N TYR A 11 -4.31 2.31 26.33
CA TYR A 11 -3.74 1.45 25.29
C TYR A 11 -2.93 0.26 25.84
N GLY A 12 -3.32 -0.36 26.96
CA GLY A 12 -2.62 -1.53 27.50
C GLY A 12 -1.08 -1.37 27.58
N ASN A 13 -0.34 -2.46 27.40
CA ASN A 13 1.12 -2.40 27.24
C ASN A 13 1.46 -1.90 25.82
N ILE A 14 1.90 -0.65 25.71
CA ILE A 14 2.23 0.02 24.45
C ILE A 14 3.28 -0.76 23.66
N ASP A 15 4.28 -1.36 24.32
CA ASP A 15 5.34 -2.12 23.65
C ASP A 15 4.80 -3.35 22.94
N ALA A 16 3.82 -4.04 23.56
CA ALA A 16 3.17 -5.20 22.96
C ALA A 16 2.32 -4.80 21.73
N VAL A 17 1.67 -3.63 21.78
CA VAL A 17 0.90 -3.10 20.64
C VAL A 17 1.82 -2.72 19.49
N LEU A 18 2.91 -2.01 19.77
CA LEU A 18 3.90 -1.62 18.76
C LEU A 18 4.55 -2.84 18.09
N ALA A 19 4.95 -3.84 18.87
CA ALA A 19 5.51 -5.08 18.33
C ALA A 19 4.53 -5.78 17.37
N LYS A 20 3.22 -5.76 17.68
CA LYS A 20 2.19 -6.34 16.82
C LYS A 20 1.99 -5.56 15.52
N ILE A 21 2.03 -4.22 15.57
CA ILE A 21 1.93 -3.36 14.38
C ILE A 21 3.09 -3.67 13.42
N VAL A 22 4.32 -3.69 13.92
CA VAL A 22 5.53 -3.99 13.13
C VAL A 22 5.45 -5.39 12.52
N MET A 23 4.98 -6.38 13.27
CA MET A 23 4.79 -7.73 12.74
C MET A 23 3.81 -7.76 11.56
N ILE A 24 2.69 -7.05 11.68
CA ILE A 24 1.68 -6.96 10.61
C ILE A 24 2.26 -6.25 9.39
N GLU A 25 2.96 -5.13 9.58
CA GLU A 25 3.62 -4.39 8.50
C GLU A 25 4.61 -5.28 7.74
N ASN A 26 5.46 -6.04 8.44
CA ASN A 26 6.41 -6.96 7.81
C ASN A 26 5.70 -8.06 6.99
N ILE A 27 4.60 -8.62 7.51
CA ILE A 27 3.82 -9.62 6.77
C ILE A 27 3.20 -9.01 5.51
N VAL A 28 2.66 -7.78 5.62
CA VAL A 28 2.09 -7.06 4.48
C VAL A 28 3.16 -6.80 3.42
N GLN A 29 4.33 -6.30 3.82
CA GLN A 29 5.45 -6.03 2.93
C GLN A 29 5.96 -7.31 2.24
N SER A 30 6.11 -8.41 2.99
CA SER A 30 6.49 -9.70 2.41
C SER A 30 5.53 -10.13 1.31
N ARG A 31 4.22 -10.02 1.55
CA ARG A 31 3.19 -10.37 0.56
C ARG A 31 3.21 -9.45 -0.64
N GLN A 32 3.35 -8.14 -0.43
CA GLN A 32 3.41 -7.17 -1.52
C GLN A 32 4.61 -7.44 -2.44
N ASN A 33 5.75 -7.85 -1.87
CA ASN A 33 6.95 -8.22 -2.63
C ASN A 33 6.74 -9.46 -3.51
N GLU A 34 5.94 -10.42 -3.07
CA GLU A 34 5.62 -11.64 -3.81
C GLU A 34 4.58 -11.43 -4.92
N VAL A 35 3.75 -10.39 -4.83
CA VAL A 35 2.75 -10.07 -5.85
C VAL A 35 3.42 -9.42 -7.06
N SER A 36 3.37 -10.07 -8.22
CA SER A 36 3.74 -9.47 -9.50
C SER A 36 2.56 -8.80 -10.19
N PHE A 37 2.85 -7.89 -11.12
CA PHE A 37 1.83 -7.24 -11.94
C PHE A 37 1.09 -8.25 -12.83
N ASN A 38 -0.24 -8.09 -12.92
CA ASN A 38 -1.07 -8.93 -13.78
C ASN A 38 -0.96 -8.47 -15.25
N THR A 39 -0.19 -9.20 -16.05
CA THR A 39 0.03 -8.89 -17.47
C THR A 39 -1.24 -8.94 -18.32
N SER A 40 -2.35 -9.50 -17.83
CA SER A 40 -3.65 -9.46 -18.52
C SER A 40 -4.26 -8.04 -18.56
N TRP A 41 -3.72 -7.11 -17.76
CA TRP A 41 -4.12 -5.69 -17.77
C TRP A 41 -3.43 -4.89 -18.87
N LEU A 42 -2.44 -5.48 -19.56
CA LEU A 42 -1.81 -4.82 -20.69
C LEU A 42 -2.81 -4.71 -21.84
N GLU A 43 -3.03 -3.49 -22.33
CA GLU A 43 -3.92 -3.27 -23.48
C GLU A 43 -3.36 -3.85 -24.78
N ASN A 44 -2.03 -3.94 -24.87
CA ASN A 44 -1.34 -4.47 -26.04
C ASN A 44 -0.21 -5.41 -25.62
N LEU A 45 -0.30 -6.67 -26.07
CA LEU A 45 0.67 -7.73 -25.77
C LEU A 45 2.02 -7.54 -26.45
N TYR A 46 2.12 -6.62 -27.42
CA TYR A 46 3.38 -6.26 -28.07
C TYR A 46 4.14 -5.14 -27.34
N GLU A 47 3.60 -4.61 -26.24
CA GLU A 47 4.31 -3.64 -25.41
C GLU A 47 5.50 -4.32 -24.70
N GLU A 48 6.67 -3.67 -24.75
CA GLU A 48 7.86 -4.15 -24.05
C GLU A 48 7.78 -3.70 -22.59
N ILE A 49 7.97 -4.63 -21.65
CA ILE A 49 8.05 -4.33 -20.22
C ILE A 49 9.44 -3.78 -19.91
N ILE A 50 9.50 -2.51 -19.50
CA ILE A 50 10.75 -1.81 -19.17
C ILE A 50 11.07 -1.97 -17.69
N LEU A 51 10.08 -1.79 -16.82
CA LEU A 51 10.26 -1.82 -15.37
C LEU A 51 8.98 -2.23 -14.65
N GLU A 52 9.12 -3.13 -13.68
CA GLU A 52 8.11 -3.39 -12.67
C GLU A 52 8.63 -2.93 -11.30
N THR A 53 7.85 -2.10 -10.60
CA THR A 53 8.20 -1.60 -9.27
C THR A 53 6.97 -1.47 -8.38
N GLN A 54 7.18 -1.28 -7.08
CA GLN A 54 6.13 -0.90 -6.15
C GLN A 54 6.07 0.61 -6.02
N GLY A 55 4.88 1.15 -5.75
CA GLY A 55 4.70 2.55 -5.41
C GLY A 55 3.30 2.87 -4.94
N ASP A 56 3.16 4.08 -4.42
CA ASP A 56 1.90 4.55 -3.85
C ASP A 56 1.23 5.55 -4.81
N ARG A 57 -0.04 5.30 -5.12
CA ARG A 57 -0.89 6.29 -5.77
C ARG A 57 -1.40 7.27 -4.73
N ILE A 58 -0.88 8.49 -4.78
CA ILE A 58 -1.27 9.57 -3.85
C ILE A 58 -2.49 10.31 -4.42
N THR A 59 -3.55 10.34 -3.64
CA THR A 59 -4.71 11.22 -3.83
C THR A 59 -4.86 12.12 -2.60
N PRO A 60 -5.59 13.26 -2.68
CA PRO A 60 -5.67 14.21 -1.57
C PRO A 60 -6.08 13.62 -0.22
N LEU A 61 -6.82 12.50 -0.21
CA LEU A 61 -7.34 11.88 1.01
C LEU A 61 -6.73 10.51 1.33
N VAL A 62 -6.08 9.87 0.36
CA VAL A 62 -5.66 8.46 0.48
C VAL A 62 -4.33 8.23 -0.24
N SER A 63 -3.40 7.54 0.44
CA SER A 63 -2.26 6.87 -0.19
C SER A 63 -2.63 5.41 -0.44
N ASN A 64 -2.62 4.98 -1.70
CA ASN A 64 -2.96 3.60 -2.05
C ASN A 64 -1.74 2.86 -2.62
N PRO A 65 -1.19 1.84 -1.92
CA PRO A 65 -0.04 1.08 -2.41
C PRO A 65 -0.43 0.12 -3.53
N GLY A 66 0.46 -0.03 -4.51
CA GLY A 66 0.24 -0.92 -5.64
C GLY A 66 1.52 -1.25 -6.43
N ARG A 67 1.33 -2.03 -7.49
CA ARG A 67 2.35 -2.31 -8.50
C ARG A 67 2.25 -1.32 -9.64
N ILE A 68 3.40 -0.82 -10.05
CA ILE A 68 3.58 0.04 -11.21
C ILE A 68 4.31 -0.77 -12.27
N MET A 69 3.73 -0.81 -13.47
CA MET A 69 4.32 -1.42 -14.66
C MET A 69 4.57 -0.33 -15.69
N LEU A 70 5.84 -0.07 -15.98
CA LEU A 70 6.26 0.80 -17.08
C LEU A 70 6.53 -0.06 -18.31
N THR A 71 5.79 0.22 -19.38
CA THR A 71 6.02 -0.37 -20.69
C THR A 71 6.62 0.65 -21.66
N SER A 72 6.97 0.21 -22.87
CA SER A 72 7.44 1.07 -23.96
C SER A 72 6.46 2.17 -24.38
N SER A 73 5.18 2.02 -24.03
CA SER A 73 4.12 2.95 -24.45
C SER A 73 3.40 3.61 -23.29
N ARG A 74 3.28 2.96 -22.13
CA ARG A 74 2.34 3.36 -21.07
C ARG A 74 2.85 3.02 -19.68
N ILE A 75 2.22 3.63 -18.68
CA ILE A 75 2.40 3.32 -17.27
C ILE A 75 1.09 2.79 -16.74
N TYR A 76 1.12 1.57 -16.19
CA TYR A 76 -0.03 0.95 -15.53
C TYR A 76 0.17 0.97 -14.02
N PHE A 77 -0.93 1.12 -13.29
CA PHE A 77 -0.97 1.02 -11.83
C PHE A 77 -2.02 -0.03 -11.43
N GLN A 78 -1.57 -1.06 -10.72
CA GLN A 78 -2.42 -2.09 -10.15
C GLN A 78 -2.41 -1.96 -8.63
N PRO A 79 -3.51 -1.54 -7.99
CA PRO A 79 -3.57 -1.44 -6.54
C PRO A 79 -3.47 -2.82 -5.88
N PHE A 80 -2.86 -2.90 -4.70
CA PHE A 80 -2.86 -4.15 -3.92
C PHE A 80 -4.20 -4.42 -3.23
N ASN A 81 -5.02 -3.38 -3.09
CA ASN A 81 -6.35 -3.46 -2.51
C ASN A 81 -7.42 -3.24 -3.58
N ASN A 82 -8.61 -3.79 -3.34
CA ASN A 82 -9.78 -3.56 -4.18
C ASN A 82 -10.58 -2.32 -3.73
N VAL A 83 -9.94 -1.38 -3.04
CA VAL A 83 -10.62 -0.17 -2.56
C VAL A 83 -10.60 0.84 -3.71
N GLU A 84 -11.55 0.70 -4.62
CA GLU A 84 -11.91 1.80 -5.51
C GLU A 84 -12.54 2.90 -4.65
N VAL A 85 -12.00 4.12 -4.77
CA VAL A 85 -12.58 5.34 -4.21
C VAL A 85 -13.28 6.08 -5.34
#